data_AF-A0A420R762-F1
#
_entry.id   AF-A0A420R762-F1
#
_cell.length_a   1.000
_cell.length_b   1.000
_cell.length_c   1.000
_cell.angle_alpha   90.00
_cell.angle_beta   90.00
_cell.angle_gamma   90.00
#
_symmetry.space_group_name_H-M   'P 1'
#
loop_
_entity.id
_entity.type
_entity.pdbx_description
1 polymer ?
#
loop_
_entity_poly.entity_id
_entity_poly.type
_entity_poly.pdbx_seq_one_letter_code
_entity_poly.pdbx_strand_id
1 'polypeptide(L)'
;MPPTALSRAPKFASTKNEKLKTAKNICQGREEKIRQAEDAEHLGRPPAGKYLVQAALVLPGQHLLPVALDEPAALDDIRRKYRVYITRDVPNILEIHCDSIHRLQQAFEAVNWRIRDMRLSNDSSPARFLVQRPTKAVVTDMIQLKLGARPSFLSKTSNPVSNASSMDEHLPRLTSDLASSAEGLMALNKTMGLRVNFGHVIIAKRPKGTEDEIAFAHFTRLMNMYPSRGGASIVTRLGDANEAEQLLQYISRPEAGICKNMKDMRRGCEVVVVASGLQIKTEADYNPQLMQLAMVRATRPETRARWSWTIAAPNMEHDWNIRMDAWDKVDVPTEFRDIAKRISVVFKPDEGTILPLPKVNTSKLAIPDEQITEIQARSWAIIPFKESPYVLKINITKTLKGSRTIGKQNVTWGVELYAPHWEESVNHSSGGRKDWGEGLENIWEEGDNLQSRLGCFLRIIMEVQALLNRVHADTASS
;
A
#
# COMPACT_ATOMS: atom_id res chain seq x y z
N MET A 1 -20.53 -49.00 72.24
CA MET A 1 -19.74 -47.79 71.93
C MET A 1 -18.52 -48.21 71.11
N PRO A 2 -18.52 -47.99 69.78
CA PRO A 2 -17.36 -48.23 68.93
C PRO A 2 -16.59 -46.93 68.62
N PRO A 3 -15.38 -47.03 68.05
CA PRO A 3 -14.23 -46.23 68.47
C PRO A 3 -13.94 -45.01 67.59
N THR A 4 -13.20 -44.07 68.17
CA THR A 4 -12.70 -42.85 67.55
C THR A 4 -11.27 -43.06 66.99
N ALA A 5 -10.98 -42.29 65.94
CA ALA A 5 -9.66 -41.91 65.41
C ALA A 5 -9.19 -42.64 64.13
N LEU A 6 -9.47 -42.02 62.98
CA LEU A 6 -8.70 -42.16 61.74
C LEU A 6 -7.81 -40.92 61.56
N SER A 7 -6.52 -41.19 61.38
CA SER A 7 -5.43 -40.24 61.22
C SER A 7 -5.43 -39.54 59.86
N ARG A 8 -4.94 -38.29 59.85
CA ARG A 8 -4.69 -37.45 58.67
C ARG A 8 -3.78 -38.12 57.63
N ALA A 9 -4.21 -38.14 56.37
CA ALA A 9 -3.37 -38.41 55.21
C ALA A 9 -2.45 -37.20 54.89
N PRO A 10 -1.17 -37.40 54.51
CA PRO A 10 -0.39 -36.37 53.85
C PRO A 10 -0.78 -36.27 52.38
N LYS A 11 -1.08 -35.04 51.95
CA LYS A 11 -1.45 -34.67 50.58
C LYS A 11 -0.28 -34.92 49.63
N PHE A 12 -0.49 -35.72 48.59
CA PHE A 12 0.36 -35.71 47.41
C PHE A 12 0.29 -34.33 46.73
N ALA A 13 1.44 -33.70 46.54
CA ALA A 13 1.58 -32.51 45.70
C ALA A 13 1.25 -32.90 44.25
N SER A 14 0.14 -32.38 43.73
CA SER A 14 -0.25 -32.51 42.32
C SER A 14 0.53 -31.50 41.50
N THR A 15 1.60 -31.94 40.82
CA THR A 15 2.24 -31.21 39.72
C THR A 15 1.36 -31.30 38.47
N LYS A 16 0.23 -30.57 38.46
CA LYS A 16 -0.49 -30.30 37.22
C LYS A 16 0.28 -29.26 36.40
N ASN A 17 0.84 -29.72 35.28
CA ASN A 17 1.39 -28.96 34.12
C ASN A 17 2.90 -29.09 33.84
N GLU A 18 3.47 -30.29 33.95
CA GLU A 18 4.55 -30.66 33.03
C GLU A 18 4.00 -31.63 31.98
N LYS A 19 3.61 -31.08 30.81
CA LYS A 19 3.40 -31.90 29.62
C LYS A 19 4.73 -32.58 29.30
N LEU A 20 4.86 -33.87 29.65
CA LEU A 20 5.96 -34.74 29.22
C LEU A 20 6.14 -34.58 27.70
N LYS A 21 7.27 -34.01 27.29
CA LYS A 21 7.62 -33.87 25.87
C LYS A 21 7.75 -35.28 25.30
N THR A 22 6.82 -35.66 24.43
CA THR A 22 6.86 -36.93 23.70
C THR A 22 8.11 -37.00 22.82
N ALA A 23 8.68 -38.19 22.64
CA ALA A 23 9.87 -38.42 21.81
C ALA A 23 9.73 -37.83 20.39
N LYS A 24 8.51 -37.82 19.83
CA LYS A 24 8.19 -37.17 18.55
C LYS A 24 8.43 -35.64 18.57
N ASN A 25 8.04 -34.95 19.63
CA ASN A 25 8.28 -33.50 19.80
C ASN A 25 9.76 -33.19 20.05
N ILE A 26 10.50 -34.12 20.68
CA ILE A 26 11.94 -34.00 20.91
C ILE A 26 12.70 -34.21 19.59
N CYS A 27 12.33 -35.21 18.78
CA CYS A 27 12.93 -35.45 17.47
C CYS A 27 12.62 -34.31 16.48
N GLN A 28 11.37 -33.85 16.39
CA GLN A 28 11.01 -32.70 15.55
C GLN A 28 11.75 -31.43 15.99
N GLY A 29 11.80 -31.13 17.30
CA GLY A 29 12.56 -29.99 17.81
C GLY A 29 14.07 -30.12 17.63
N ARG A 30 14.62 -31.34 17.53
CA ARG A 30 16.04 -31.59 17.23
C ARG A 30 16.34 -31.41 15.75
N GLU A 31 15.50 -31.93 14.87
CA GLU A 31 15.60 -31.75 13.42
C GLU A 31 15.43 -30.29 12.99
N GLU A 32 14.56 -29.54 13.68
CA GLU A 32 14.38 -28.11 13.45
C GLU A 32 15.59 -27.30 13.94
N LYS A 33 16.17 -27.65 15.09
CA LYS A 33 17.43 -27.05 15.57
C LYS A 33 18.63 -27.38 14.67
N ILE A 34 18.69 -28.60 14.14
CA ILE A 34 19.75 -29.00 13.19
C ILE A 34 19.60 -28.21 11.90
N ARG A 35 18.40 -28.10 11.33
CA ARG A 35 18.14 -27.24 10.17
C ARG A 35 18.48 -25.77 10.42
N GLN A 36 18.09 -25.22 11.57
CA GLN A 36 18.46 -23.84 11.94
C GLN A 36 19.97 -23.65 12.10
N ALA A 37 20.69 -24.65 12.62
CA ALA A 37 22.14 -24.61 12.73
C ALA A 37 22.83 -24.73 11.37
N GLU A 38 22.33 -25.58 10.46
CA GLU A 38 22.78 -25.67 9.08
C GLU A 38 22.52 -24.37 8.29
N ASP A 39 21.34 -23.76 8.47
CA ASP A 39 20.98 -22.48 7.85
C ASP A 39 21.82 -21.31 8.39
N ALA A 40 22.33 -21.42 9.62
CA ALA A 40 23.22 -20.44 10.22
C ALA A 40 24.69 -20.63 9.82
N GLU A 41 25.12 -21.84 9.46
CA GLU A 41 26.52 -22.15 9.09
C GLU A 41 27.03 -21.24 7.96
N HIS A 42 26.18 -21.01 6.94
CA HIS A 42 26.56 -20.31 5.71
C HIS A 42 26.43 -18.77 5.79
N LEU A 43 26.00 -18.22 6.93
CA LEU A 43 25.91 -16.76 7.14
C LEU A 43 27.25 -16.13 7.52
N GLY A 44 28.21 -16.96 7.96
CA GLY A 44 29.55 -16.53 8.36
C GLY A 44 30.58 -16.55 7.23
N ARG A 45 31.85 -16.35 7.62
CA ARG A 45 33.00 -16.59 6.73
C ARG A 45 33.18 -18.08 6.47
N PRO A 46 33.80 -18.48 5.33
CA PRO A 46 34.13 -19.87 5.08
C PRO A 46 35.03 -20.44 6.21
N PRO A 47 34.77 -21.67 6.69
CA PRO A 47 35.54 -22.29 7.75
C PRO A 47 36.97 -22.60 7.30
N ALA A 48 37.94 -22.36 8.18
CA ALA A 48 39.35 -22.66 7.92
C ALA A 48 39.56 -24.17 7.75
N GLY A 49 40.29 -24.58 6.71
CA GLY A 49 40.69 -25.98 6.48
C GLY A 49 39.69 -26.87 5.73
N LYS A 50 38.50 -26.39 5.35
CA LYS A 50 37.63 -27.12 4.40
C LYS A 50 38.12 -26.87 2.96
N TYR A 51 38.16 -27.91 2.14
CA TYR A 51 38.43 -27.77 0.70
C TYR A 51 37.17 -27.22 0.02
N LEU A 52 37.19 -25.94 -0.33
CA LEU A 52 36.10 -25.26 -1.02
C LEU A 52 36.60 -24.72 -2.35
N VAL A 53 35.78 -24.87 -3.40
CA VAL A 53 35.98 -24.18 -4.66
C VAL A 53 35.68 -22.70 -4.45
N GLN A 54 36.62 -21.84 -4.83
CA GLN A 54 36.50 -20.39 -4.74
C GLN A 54 36.38 -19.79 -6.14
N ALA A 55 35.47 -18.85 -6.30
CA ALA A 55 35.44 -17.98 -7.47
C ALA A 55 35.09 -16.55 -7.06
N ALA A 56 35.62 -15.58 -7.80
CA ALA A 56 35.42 -14.15 -7.54
C ALA A 56 34.57 -13.52 -8.64
N LEU A 57 33.51 -12.81 -8.24
CA LEU A 57 32.71 -11.95 -9.10
C LEU A 57 33.22 -10.52 -8.97
N VAL A 58 33.75 -9.98 -10.06
CA VAL A 58 34.23 -8.59 -10.12
C VAL A 58 33.14 -7.70 -10.70
N LEU A 59 32.73 -6.71 -9.91
CA LEU A 59 31.72 -5.73 -10.29
C LEU A 59 32.39 -4.47 -10.86
N PRO A 60 31.76 -3.81 -11.84
CA PRO A 60 32.26 -2.54 -12.38
C PRO A 60 32.27 -1.45 -11.28
N GLY A 61 33.12 -0.43 -11.47
CA GLY A 61 33.64 0.49 -10.43
C GLY A 61 32.64 1.06 -9.42
N GLN A 62 33.15 1.55 -8.28
CA GLN A 62 32.38 1.87 -7.06
C GLN A 62 31.10 2.70 -7.26
N HIS A 63 31.03 3.57 -8.28
CA HIS A 63 29.86 4.40 -8.58
C HIS A 63 28.67 3.64 -9.22
N LEU A 64 28.87 2.38 -9.64
CA LEU A 64 27.85 1.52 -10.27
C LEU A 64 27.39 0.37 -9.34
N LEU A 65 27.86 0.38 -8.10
CA LEU A 65 27.45 -0.58 -7.07
C LEU A 65 26.12 -0.14 -6.46
N PRO A 66 25.13 -1.04 -6.35
CA PRO A 66 23.90 -0.72 -5.64
C PRO A 66 24.21 -0.49 -4.16
N VAL A 67 23.68 0.60 -3.59
CA VAL A 67 23.84 0.93 -2.16
C VAL A 67 23.35 -0.21 -1.26
N ALA A 68 22.29 -0.91 -1.66
CA ALA A 68 21.76 -2.06 -0.92
C ALA A 68 22.75 -3.23 -0.78
N LEU A 69 23.80 -3.30 -1.61
CA LEU A 69 24.84 -4.33 -1.49
C LEU A 69 25.74 -4.12 -0.27
N ASP A 70 25.77 -2.91 0.29
CA ASP A 70 26.53 -2.59 1.51
C ASP A 70 25.83 -3.08 2.78
N GLU A 71 24.57 -3.53 2.69
CA GLU A 71 23.88 -4.18 3.81
C GLU A 71 24.48 -5.57 4.10
N PRO A 72 24.88 -5.88 5.35
CA PRO A 72 25.52 -7.16 5.68
C PRO A 72 24.70 -8.39 5.25
N ALA A 73 23.37 -8.29 5.35
CA ALA A 73 22.42 -9.35 5.05
C ALA A 73 21.97 -9.41 3.57
N ALA A 74 22.51 -8.56 2.70
CA ALA A 74 22.02 -8.36 1.33
C ALA A 74 21.91 -9.64 0.47
N LEU A 75 22.75 -10.63 0.78
CA LEU A 75 22.88 -11.90 0.05
C LEU A 75 22.60 -13.13 0.93
N ASP A 76 22.06 -12.96 2.14
CA ASP A 76 21.84 -14.07 3.09
C ASP A 76 20.91 -15.15 2.55
N ASP A 77 19.87 -14.77 1.81
CA ASP A 77 18.93 -15.72 1.21
C ASP A 77 19.65 -16.62 0.20
N ILE A 78 20.61 -16.08 -0.55
CA ILE A 78 21.43 -16.84 -1.50
C ILE A 78 22.38 -17.76 -0.73
N ARG A 79 23.04 -17.24 0.31
CA ARG A 79 23.93 -18.03 1.19
C ARG A 79 23.20 -19.27 1.73
N ARG A 80 21.99 -19.10 2.25
CA ARG A 80 21.15 -20.19 2.79
C ARG A 80 20.67 -21.13 1.70
N LYS A 81 20.02 -20.59 0.66
CA LYS A 81 19.36 -21.40 -0.40
C LYS A 81 20.35 -22.29 -1.15
N TYR A 82 21.51 -21.75 -1.49
CA TYR A 82 22.53 -22.48 -2.26
C TYR A 82 23.64 -23.07 -1.38
N ARG A 83 23.58 -22.87 -0.06
CA ARG A 83 24.58 -23.35 0.91
C ARG A 83 26.00 -22.95 0.52
N VAL A 84 26.18 -21.66 0.25
CA VAL A 84 27.44 -21.04 -0.19
C VAL A 84 27.90 -20.00 0.81
N TYR A 85 29.22 -19.81 0.92
CA TYR A 85 29.79 -18.70 1.66
C TYR A 85 30.04 -17.55 0.69
N ILE A 86 29.52 -16.36 0.99
CA ILE A 86 29.76 -15.16 0.18
C ILE A 86 30.44 -14.11 1.06
N THR A 87 31.64 -13.69 0.69
CA THR A 87 32.38 -12.62 1.37
C THR A 87 32.61 -11.44 0.44
N ARG A 88 32.80 -10.26 1.02
CA ARG A 88 33.01 -8.99 0.32
C ARG A 88 34.03 -8.16 1.08
N ASP A 89 35.28 -8.59 1.02
CA ASP A 89 36.38 -7.87 1.68
C ASP A 89 36.79 -6.61 0.88
N VAL A 90 36.54 -6.61 -0.43
CA VAL A 90 36.73 -5.45 -1.31
C VAL A 90 35.36 -5.02 -1.86
N PRO A 91 35.01 -3.72 -1.89
CA PRO A 91 33.67 -3.27 -2.26
C PRO A 91 33.16 -3.77 -3.62
N ASN A 92 34.04 -3.96 -4.61
CA ASN A 92 33.66 -4.39 -5.96
C ASN A 92 33.98 -5.86 -6.26
N ILE A 93 34.35 -6.65 -5.25
CA ILE A 93 34.67 -8.08 -5.43
C ILE A 93 33.86 -8.91 -4.44
N LEU A 94 33.06 -9.84 -4.96
CA LEU A 94 32.37 -10.84 -4.16
C LEU A 94 33.09 -12.18 -4.32
N GLU A 95 33.59 -12.75 -3.23
CA GLU A 95 34.17 -14.08 -3.24
C GLU A 95 33.11 -15.08 -2.80
N ILE A 96 32.88 -16.10 -3.62
CA ILE A 96 31.89 -17.14 -3.39
C ILE A 96 32.62 -18.47 -3.24
N HIS A 97 32.38 -19.16 -2.13
CA HIS A 97 32.99 -20.43 -1.81
C HIS A 97 31.92 -21.51 -1.64
N CYS A 98 32.13 -22.67 -2.26
CA CYS A 98 31.26 -23.83 -2.13
C CYS A 98 32.07 -25.12 -2.28
N ASP A 99 31.61 -26.20 -1.66
CA ASP A 99 32.14 -27.56 -1.86
C ASP A 99 31.70 -28.18 -3.21
N SER A 100 30.81 -27.51 -3.96
CA SER A 100 30.19 -28.01 -5.18
C SER A 100 30.17 -26.95 -6.28
N ILE A 101 30.75 -27.28 -7.44
CA ILE A 101 30.78 -26.41 -8.63
C ILE A 101 29.36 -26.11 -9.12
N HIS A 102 28.45 -27.07 -9.08
CA HIS A 102 27.07 -26.87 -9.54
C HIS A 102 26.32 -25.84 -8.69
N ARG A 103 26.41 -25.98 -7.35
CA ARG A 103 25.82 -24.99 -6.42
C ARG A 103 26.49 -23.64 -6.54
N LEU A 104 27.80 -23.61 -6.78
CA LEU A 104 28.55 -22.40 -7.03
C LEU A 104 28.00 -21.66 -8.27
N GLN A 105 27.79 -22.36 -9.39
CA GLN A 105 27.20 -21.77 -10.60
C GLN A 105 25.81 -21.18 -10.35
N GLN A 106 24.93 -21.93 -9.67
CA GLN A 106 23.58 -21.46 -9.32
C GLN A 106 23.63 -20.23 -8.39
N ALA A 107 24.57 -20.21 -7.44
CA ALA A 107 24.77 -19.05 -6.57
C ALA A 107 25.29 -17.83 -7.35
N PHE A 108 26.21 -18.01 -8.30
CA PHE A 108 26.69 -16.93 -9.16
C PHE A 108 25.56 -16.30 -9.98
N GLU A 109 24.73 -17.13 -10.60
CA GLU A 109 23.55 -16.68 -11.32
C GLU A 109 22.61 -15.90 -10.38
N ALA A 110 22.29 -16.44 -9.21
CA ALA A 110 21.45 -15.77 -8.22
C ALA A 110 22.03 -14.44 -7.74
N VAL A 111 23.36 -14.35 -7.53
CA VAL A 111 24.03 -13.10 -7.13
C VAL A 111 23.95 -12.06 -8.25
N ASN A 112 24.20 -12.45 -9.50
CA ASN A 112 24.09 -11.54 -10.65
C ASN A 112 22.66 -11.00 -10.79
N TRP A 113 21.65 -11.86 -10.67
CA TRP A 113 20.25 -11.46 -10.64
C TRP A 113 19.95 -10.51 -9.49
N ARG A 114 20.42 -10.82 -8.28
CA ARG A 114 20.21 -9.97 -7.11
C ARG A 114 20.82 -8.58 -7.27
N ILE A 115 22.02 -8.48 -7.84
CA ILE A 115 22.67 -7.19 -8.12
C ILE A 115 21.90 -6.41 -9.19
N ARG A 116 21.47 -7.08 -10.27
CA ARG A 116 20.59 -6.48 -11.28
C ARG A 116 19.32 -5.92 -10.63
N ASP A 117 18.66 -6.71 -9.80
CA ASP A 117 17.42 -6.33 -9.11
C ASP A 117 17.63 -5.13 -8.17
N MET A 118 18.74 -5.10 -7.43
CA MET A 118 19.09 -3.94 -6.61
C MET A 118 19.27 -2.67 -7.45
N ARG A 119 19.86 -2.77 -8.66
CA ARG A 119 19.96 -1.63 -9.59
C ARG A 119 18.58 -1.16 -10.05
N LEU A 120 17.76 -2.10 -10.53
CA LEU A 120 16.40 -1.80 -11.01
C LEU A 120 15.52 -1.19 -9.92
N SER A 121 15.68 -1.63 -8.66
CA SER A 121 14.94 -1.12 -7.51
C SER A 121 15.30 0.33 -7.13
N ASN A 122 16.48 0.80 -7.57
CA ASN A 122 16.95 2.17 -7.34
C ASN A 122 16.58 3.12 -8.50
N ASP A 123 16.25 2.58 -9.68
CA ASP A 123 15.82 3.40 -10.81
C ASP A 123 14.46 4.06 -10.51
N SER A 124 14.36 5.31 -10.96
CA SER A 124 13.36 6.29 -10.51
C SER A 124 11.91 5.80 -10.61
N SER A 125 11.13 6.12 -9.56
CA SER A 125 9.66 6.01 -9.58
C SER A 125 9.08 6.74 -10.80
N PRO A 126 8.34 6.06 -11.71
CA PRO A 126 7.69 6.71 -12.83
C PRO A 126 6.45 7.46 -12.32
N ALA A 127 6.68 8.64 -11.75
CA ALA A 127 5.63 9.62 -11.57
C ALA A 127 5.21 10.10 -12.97
N ARG A 128 3.91 10.07 -13.27
CA ARG A 128 3.37 10.59 -14.53
C ARG A 128 2.17 11.48 -14.26
N PHE A 129 2.00 12.45 -15.14
CA PHE A 129 0.84 13.31 -15.18
C PHE A 129 0.31 13.29 -16.61
N LEU A 130 -0.92 12.80 -16.79
CA LEU A 130 -1.61 12.82 -18.07
C LEU A 130 -2.93 13.59 -17.93
N VAL A 131 -3.54 13.88 -19.08
CA VAL A 131 -4.82 14.57 -19.15
C VAL A 131 -5.83 13.66 -19.84
N GLN A 132 -6.93 13.39 -19.16
CA GLN A 132 -8.07 12.67 -19.72
C GLN A 132 -8.72 13.51 -20.81
N ARG A 133 -9.04 12.88 -21.94
CA ARG A 133 -9.71 13.58 -23.04
C ARG A 133 -11.12 14.00 -22.60
N PRO A 134 -11.57 15.24 -22.87
CA PRO A 134 -12.86 15.70 -22.40
C PRO A 134 -13.99 14.93 -23.07
N THR A 135 -14.97 14.53 -22.27
CA THR A 135 -16.20 13.88 -22.72
C THR A 135 -17.41 14.81 -22.66
N LYS A 136 -17.34 15.90 -21.89
CA LYS A 136 -18.41 16.88 -21.62
C LYS A 136 -17.98 18.34 -21.86
N ALA A 137 -17.01 18.54 -22.73
CA ALA A 137 -16.52 19.86 -23.13
C ALA A 137 -15.96 19.76 -24.54
N VAL A 138 -16.02 20.86 -25.29
CA VAL A 138 -15.38 20.91 -26.61
C VAL A 138 -13.88 21.07 -26.38
N VAL A 139 -13.03 20.35 -27.11
CA VAL A 139 -11.56 20.39 -26.94
C VAL A 139 -10.99 21.82 -27.13
N THR A 140 -11.74 22.70 -27.81
CA THR A 140 -11.41 24.11 -28.02
C THR A 140 -11.72 25.00 -26.81
N ASP A 141 -12.47 24.52 -25.82
CA ASP A 141 -12.79 25.28 -24.61
C ASP A 141 -11.54 25.53 -23.77
N MET A 142 -11.52 26.67 -23.10
CA MET A 142 -10.40 27.09 -22.26
C MET A 142 -10.49 26.45 -20.87
N ILE A 143 -9.33 26.09 -20.33
CA ILE A 143 -9.16 25.55 -18.99
C ILE A 143 -8.66 26.66 -18.08
N GLN A 144 -9.38 26.89 -16.98
CA GLN A 144 -8.95 27.76 -15.91
C GLN A 144 -7.86 27.07 -15.07
N LEU A 145 -6.75 27.77 -14.89
CA LEU A 145 -5.53 27.30 -14.23
C LEU A 145 -5.16 28.20 -13.05
N LYS A 146 -6.03 28.28 -12.03
CA LYS A 146 -5.75 29.05 -10.82
C LYS A 146 -4.82 28.29 -9.87
N LEU A 147 -3.78 28.94 -9.35
CA LEU A 147 -2.86 28.34 -8.38
C LEU A 147 -3.59 27.96 -7.09
N GLY A 148 -3.26 26.79 -6.55
CA GLY A 148 -3.90 26.23 -5.35
C GLY A 148 -5.33 25.73 -5.58
N ALA A 149 -5.84 25.81 -6.81
CA ALA A 149 -7.15 25.30 -7.18
C ALA A 149 -7.03 24.14 -8.18
N ARG A 150 -8.14 23.43 -8.34
CA ARG A 150 -8.28 22.38 -9.34
C ARG A 150 -8.49 23.00 -10.73
N PRO A 151 -7.79 22.55 -11.77
CA PRO A 151 -8.06 22.96 -13.15
C PRO A 151 -9.46 22.51 -13.61
N SER A 152 -10.20 23.40 -14.25
CA SER A 152 -11.53 23.10 -14.79
C SER A 152 -11.79 23.84 -16.09
N PHE A 153 -12.64 23.29 -16.96
CA PHE A 153 -13.12 24.03 -18.12
C PHE A 153 -13.98 25.24 -17.69
N LEU A 154 -13.85 26.36 -18.42
CA LEU A 154 -14.69 27.55 -18.20
C LEU A 154 -16.15 27.30 -18.61
N SER A 155 -16.35 26.49 -19.65
CA SER A 155 -17.67 26.08 -20.15
C SER A 155 -17.83 24.58 -19.94
N LYS A 156 -18.82 24.16 -19.14
CA LYS A 156 -19.21 22.75 -19.02
C LYS A 156 -20.45 22.51 -19.87
N THR A 157 -20.42 21.54 -20.80
CA THR A 157 -21.63 21.13 -21.51
C THR A 157 -22.33 20.02 -20.72
N SER A 158 -23.66 20.10 -20.60
CA SER A 158 -24.46 19.08 -19.93
C SER A 158 -24.48 17.75 -20.69
N ASN A 159 -24.37 17.80 -22.02
CA ASN A 159 -24.38 16.63 -22.89
C ASN A 159 -22.95 16.13 -23.20
N PRO A 160 -22.76 14.80 -23.28
CA PRO A 160 -21.50 14.23 -23.74
C PRO A 160 -21.25 14.62 -25.21
N VAL A 161 -20.05 15.10 -25.50
CA VAL A 161 -19.59 15.55 -26.83
C VAL A 161 -18.97 14.40 -27.62
N SER A 162 -18.57 13.30 -26.97
CA SER A 162 -17.93 12.15 -27.62
C SER A 162 -18.31 10.82 -26.96
N ASN A 163 -18.44 9.78 -27.80
CA ASN A 163 -18.66 8.39 -27.39
C ASN A 163 -17.36 7.59 -27.24
N ALA A 164 -16.20 8.15 -27.61
CA ALA A 164 -14.91 7.48 -27.47
C ALA A 164 -14.50 7.41 -25.99
N SER A 165 -13.87 6.31 -25.55
CA SER A 165 -13.38 6.22 -24.17
C SER A 165 -12.23 7.23 -23.98
N SER A 166 -12.35 8.04 -22.94
CA SER A 166 -11.48 9.20 -22.69
C SER A 166 -10.01 8.87 -22.41
N MET A 167 -9.69 7.58 -22.30
CA MET A 167 -8.35 7.06 -22.00
C MET A 167 -7.76 6.16 -23.10
N ASP A 168 -8.49 5.88 -24.18
CA ASP A 168 -8.06 4.93 -25.22
C ASP A 168 -6.74 5.37 -25.88
N GLU A 169 -6.56 6.67 -26.10
CA GLU A 169 -5.34 7.24 -26.69
C GLU A 169 -4.11 7.07 -25.79
N HIS A 170 -4.31 6.96 -24.47
CA HIS A 170 -3.22 6.75 -23.52
C HIS A 170 -2.88 5.27 -23.33
N LEU A 171 -3.81 4.38 -23.64
CA LEU A 171 -3.72 2.95 -23.29
C LEU A 171 -2.45 2.25 -23.85
N PRO A 172 -2.05 2.41 -25.13
CA PRO A 172 -0.84 1.78 -25.64
C PRO A 172 0.42 2.22 -24.90
N ARG A 173 0.52 3.53 -24.60
CA ARG A 173 1.65 4.11 -23.88
C ARG A 173 1.69 3.62 -22.43
N LEU A 174 0.55 3.64 -21.74
CA LEU A 174 0.44 3.13 -20.38
C LEU A 174 0.81 1.65 -20.30
N THR A 175 0.37 0.83 -21.27
CA THR A 175 0.72 -0.60 -21.33
C THR A 175 2.23 -0.80 -21.41
N SER A 176 2.91 -0.08 -22.31
CA SER A 176 4.37 -0.14 -22.46
C SER A 176 5.08 0.33 -21.20
N ASP A 177 4.63 1.44 -20.61
CA ASP A 177 5.22 1.99 -19.39
C ASP A 177 5.06 1.04 -18.20
N LEU A 178 3.90 0.38 -18.05
CA LEU A 178 3.64 -0.58 -17.00
C LEU A 178 4.56 -1.79 -17.13
N ALA A 179 4.67 -2.37 -18.33
CA ALA A 179 5.57 -3.50 -18.57
C ALA A 179 7.02 -3.16 -18.21
N SER A 180 7.49 -1.97 -18.60
CA SER A 180 8.84 -1.50 -18.26
C SER A 180 9.02 -1.26 -16.75
N SER A 181 8.01 -0.72 -16.07
CA SER A 181 8.09 -0.38 -14.64
C SER A 181 7.94 -1.62 -13.75
N ALA A 182 7.19 -2.62 -14.19
CA ALA A 182 6.91 -3.83 -13.42
C ALA A 182 8.18 -4.61 -13.08
N GLU A 183 9.18 -4.64 -13.97
CA GLU A 183 10.47 -5.27 -13.70
C GLU A 183 11.15 -4.73 -12.43
N GLY A 184 11.22 -3.40 -12.30
CA GLY A 184 11.81 -2.75 -11.13
C GLY A 184 10.95 -2.92 -9.87
N LEU A 185 9.63 -2.91 -10.02
CA LEU A 185 8.72 -3.11 -8.88
C LEU A 185 8.77 -4.55 -8.35
N MET A 186 8.82 -5.55 -9.24
CA MET A 186 8.95 -6.96 -8.86
C MET A 186 10.28 -7.26 -8.15
N ALA A 187 11.33 -6.51 -8.47
CA ALA A 187 12.65 -6.59 -7.85
C ALA A 187 12.72 -5.96 -6.44
N LEU A 188 11.75 -5.12 -6.05
CA LEU A 188 11.77 -4.45 -4.74
C LEU A 188 11.66 -5.46 -3.60
N ASN A 189 12.56 -5.39 -2.63
CA ASN A 189 12.47 -6.19 -1.40
C ASN A 189 11.64 -5.49 -0.30
N LYS A 190 10.44 -5.04 -0.64
CA LYS A 190 9.52 -4.35 0.27
C LYS A 190 8.10 -4.87 0.12
N THR A 191 7.27 -4.68 1.14
CA THR A 191 5.82 -4.88 0.98
C THR A 191 5.27 -3.72 0.16
N MET A 192 4.40 -4.00 -0.80
CA MET A 192 3.78 -3.01 -1.67
C MET A 192 2.26 -3.07 -1.61
N GLY A 193 1.61 -1.97 -1.95
CA GLY A 193 0.16 -1.87 -2.06
C GLY A 193 -0.24 -1.04 -3.26
N LEU A 194 -1.07 -1.62 -4.12
CA LEU A 194 -1.64 -0.98 -5.30
C LEU A 194 -3.02 -0.42 -4.97
N ARG A 195 -3.31 0.79 -5.45
CA ARG A 195 -4.63 1.42 -5.31
C ARG A 195 -4.85 2.49 -6.36
N VAL A 196 -6.11 2.79 -6.62
CA VAL A 196 -6.54 4.00 -7.32
C VAL A 196 -7.12 4.95 -6.28
N ASN A 197 -6.71 6.21 -6.29
CA ASN A 197 -7.34 7.23 -5.46
C ASN A 197 -8.06 8.23 -6.34
N PHE A 198 -9.22 8.71 -5.86
CA PHE A 198 -9.93 9.82 -6.47
C PHE A 198 -9.70 11.08 -5.62
N GLY A 199 -9.56 12.22 -6.29
CA GLY A 199 -9.22 13.48 -5.62
C GLY A 199 -9.10 14.63 -6.58
N HIS A 200 -8.35 15.67 -6.21
CA HIS A 200 -8.17 16.87 -7.03
C HIS A 200 -6.70 17.10 -7.34
N VAL A 201 -6.37 17.24 -8.63
CA VAL A 201 -5.07 17.74 -9.09
C VAL A 201 -5.00 19.23 -8.80
N ILE A 202 -4.08 19.61 -7.92
CA ILE A 202 -3.85 21.00 -7.55
C ILE A 202 -2.54 21.48 -8.17
N ILE A 203 -2.61 22.62 -8.84
CA ILE A 203 -1.45 23.28 -9.43
C ILE A 203 -0.90 24.28 -8.41
N ALA A 204 0.21 23.94 -7.77
CA ALA A 204 0.87 24.79 -6.79
C ALA A 204 1.83 25.79 -7.45
N LYS A 205 2.42 25.43 -8.59
CA LYS A 205 3.36 26.27 -9.35
C LYS A 205 3.15 26.05 -10.84
N ARG A 206 3.29 27.12 -11.63
CA ARG A 206 3.29 27.09 -13.09
C ARG A 206 4.48 27.86 -13.67
N PRO A 207 4.93 27.57 -14.90
CA PRO A 207 5.98 28.33 -15.56
C PRO A 207 5.66 29.84 -15.63
N LYS A 208 6.72 30.67 -15.62
CA LYS A 208 6.57 32.12 -15.80
C LYS A 208 5.95 32.41 -17.17
N GLY A 209 4.97 33.30 -17.22
CA GLY A 209 4.26 33.65 -18.45
C GLY A 209 3.11 32.70 -18.83
N THR A 210 2.82 31.66 -18.04
CA THR A 210 1.59 30.89 -18.21
C THR A 210 0.39 31.72 -17.75
N GLU A 211 -0.58 31.90 -18.66
CA GLU A 211 -1.85 32.58 -18.42
C GLU A 211 -2.76 31.81 -17.45
N ASP A 212 -3.75 32.50 -16.89
CA ASP A 212 -4.78 31.89 -16.03
C ASP A 212 -5.76 31.02 -16.80
N GLU A 213 -5.84 31.18 -18.12
CA GLU A 213 -6.72 30.43 -19.00
C GLU A 213 -5.89 29.88 -20.14
N ILE A 214 -5.96 28.57 -20.37
CA ILE A 214 -5.16 27.93 -21.41
C ILE A 214 -5.97 26.90 -22.18
N ALA A 215 -5.67 26.76 -23.48
CA ALA A 215 -6.27 25.73 -24.31
C ALA A 215 -5.85 24.32 -23.85
N PHE A 216 -6.70 23.32 -24.12
CA PHE A 216 -6.48 21.92 -23.74
C PHE A 216 -5.10 21.37 -24.14
N ALA A 217 -4.65 21.64 -25.36
CA ALA A 217 -3.33 21.19 -25.83
C ALA A 217 -2.17 21.79 -25.02
N HIS A 218 -2.29 23.05 -24.59
CA HIS A 218 -1.28 23.68 -23.74
C HIS A 218 -1.31 23.09 -22.33
N PHE A 219 -2.50 22.83 -21.77
CA PHE A 219 -2.64 22.14 -20.49
C PHE A 219 -2.02 20.75 -20.51
N THR A 220 -2.24 19.96 -21.57
CA THR A 220 -1.60 18.63 -21.73
C THR A 220 -0.08 18.72 -21.76
N ARG A 221 0.51 19.69 -22.47
CA ARG A 221 1.96 19.93 -22.44
C ARG A 221 2.47 20.33 -21.06
N LEU A 222 1.71 21.18 -20.36
CA LEU A 222 2.04 21.61 -19.00
C LEU A 222 2.04 20.42 -18.03
N MET A 223 1.01 19.58 -18.07
CA MET A 223 0.89 18.41 -17.22
C MET A 223 2.06 17.43 -17.42
N ASN A 224 2.46 17.18 -18.66
CA ASN A 224 3.60 16.32 -18.98
C ASN A 224 4.95 16.82 -18.42
N MET A 225 5.08 18.10 -18.03
CA MET A 225 6.32 18.63 -17.43
C MET A 225 6.41 18.45 -15.92
N TYR A 226 5.28 18.27 -15.22
CA TYR A 226 5.24 18.19 -13.76
C TYR A 226 5.97 16.99 -13.13
N PRO A 227 6.09 15.81 -13.76
CA PRO A 227 6.92 14.74 -13.23
C PRO A 227 8.36 15.17 -12.94
N SER A 228 8.98 15.94 -13.84
CA SER A 228 10.38 16.35 -13.74
C SER A 228 10.58 17.66 -12.98
N ARG A 229 9.64 18.61 -13.13
CA ARG A 229 9.78 19.97 -12.58
C ARG A 229 9.11 20.15 -11.22
N GLY A 230 8.19 19.25 -10.86
CA GLY A 230 7.28 19.45 -9.73
C GLY A 230 6.35 20.66 -9.94
N GLY A 231 5.44 20.89 -8.99
CA GLY A 231 4.49 22.00 -9.05
C GLY A 231 3.02 21.60 -9.22
N ALA A 232 2.74 20.31 -9.44
CA ALA A 232 1.41 19.73 -9.35
C ALA A 232 1.40 18.54 -8.38
N SER A 233 0.27 18.32 -7.72
CA SER A 233 0.05 17.18 -6.84
C SER A 233 -1.42 16.82 -6.82
N ILE A 234 -1.74 15.54 -6.64
CA ILE A 234 -3.10 15.11 -6.36
C ILE A 234 -3.38 15.14 -4.85
N VAL A 235 -4.49 15.79 -4.47
CA VAL A 235 -5.02 15.82 -3.11
C VAL A 235 -6.18 14.84 -3.02
N THR A 236 -5.98 13.76 -2.26
CA THR A 236 -6.95 12.65 -2.11
C THR A 236 -7.71 12.68 -0.79
N ARG A 237 -7.34 13.60 0.12
CA ARG A 237 -8.03 13.86 1.38
C ARG A 237 -8.84 15.15 1.22
N LEU A 238 -10.11 15.00 0.92
CA LEU A 238 -11.06 16.09 0.62
C LEU A 238 -11.70 16.61 1.91
N GLY A 239 -12.13 17.88 1.94
CA GLY A 239 -12.43 18.61 3.18
C GLY A 239 -13.83 18.40 3.77
N ASP A 240 -14.85 18.06 2.97
CA ASP A 240 -16.23 17.95 3.45
C ASP A 240 -16.64 16.50 3.69
N ALA A 241 -16.62 16.05 4.94
CA ALA A 241 -16.98 14.67 5.28
C ALA A 241 -18.45 14.31 5.03
N ASN A 242 -19.34 15.29 4.83
CA ASN A 242 -20.74 15.02 4.49
C ASN A 242 -20.86 14.42 3.08
N GLU A 243 -19.93 14.74 2.17
CA GLU A 243 -19.89 14.17 0.82
C GLU A 243 -19.70 12.65 0.85
N ALA A 244 -18.94 12.13 1.83
CA ALA A 244 -18.77 10.68 2.00
C ALA A 244 -20.09 9.99 2.39
N GLU A 245 -20.88 10.62 3.26
CA GLU A 245 -22.19 10.10 3.69
C GLU A 245 -23.21 10.18 2.55
N GLN A 246 -23.24 11.28 1.80
CA GLN A 246 -24.08 11.42 0.60
C GLN A 246 -23.76 10.35 -0.45
N LEU A 247 -22.47 10.09 -0.69
CA LEU A 247 -22.02 9.03 -1.60
C LEU A 247 -22.48 7.66 -1.12
N LEU A 248 -22.33 7.35 0.17
CA LEU A 248 -22.78 6.10 0.75
C LEU A 248 -24.30 5.94 0.63
N GLN A 249 -25.08 6.98 0.95
CA GLN A 249 -26.53 6.97 0.80
C GLN A 249 -26.94 6.73 -0.65
N TYR A 250 -26.26 7.36 -1.61
CA TYR A 250 -26.53 7.14 -3.03
C TYR A 250 -26.23 5.70 -3.45
N ILE A 251 -25.03 5.17 -3.10
CA ILE A 251 -24.61 3.80 -3.45
C ILE A 251 -25.53 2.74 -2.85
N SER A 252 -26.15 3.05 -1.70
CA SER A 252 -27.06 2.16 -0.99
C SER A 252 -28.45 2.05 -1.64
N ARG A 253 -28.78 2.95 -2.58
CA ARG A 253 -30.05 2.93 -3.31
C ARG A 253 -30.02 1.84 -4.39
N PRO A 254 -31.03 0.96 -4.48
CA PRO A 254 -31.10 -0.07 -5.52
C PRO A 254 -30.95 0.50 -6.95
N GLU A 255 -31.47 1.71 -7.17
CA GLU A 255 -31.44 2.42 -8.46
C GLU A 255 -30.02 2.79 -8.90
N ALA A 256 -29.07 2.92 -7.96
CA ALA A 256 -27.68 3.19 -8.29
C ALA A 256 -27.01 1.97 -8.94
N GLY A 257 -27.53 0.75 -8.71
CA GLY A 257 -27.03 -0.50 -9.30
C GLY A 257 -25.58 -0.84 -8.91
N ILE A 258 -25.06 -0.26 -7.82
CA ILE A 258 -23.68 -0.48 -7.35
C ILE A 258 -23.61 -1.58 -6.30
N CYS A 259 -24.43 -1.48 -5.25
CA CYS A 259 -24.49 -2.44 -4.15
C CYS A 259 -25.87 -3.10 -4.11
N LYS A 260 -25.92 -4.44 -4.02
CA LYS A 260 -27.19 -5.19 -3.97
C LYS A 260 -27.88 -5.01 -2.62
N ASN A 261 -27.13 -4.93 -1.52
CA ASN A 261 -27.66 -4.71 -0.17
C ASN A 261 -26.63 -4.02 0.74
N MET A 262 -27.10 -3.14 1.64
CA MET A 262 -26.30 -2.58 2.74
C MET A 262 -25.57 -3.63 3.61
N LYS A 263 -26.07 -4.86 3.65
CA LYS A 263 -25.41 -5.99 4.33
C LYS A 263 -24.11 -6.44 3.65
N ASP A 264 -23.95 -6.17 2.35
CA ASP A 264 -22.75 -6.55 1.59
C ASP A 264 -21.58 -5.58 1.83
N MET A 265 -21.87 -4.41 2.41
CA MET A 265 -20.88 -3.42 2.78
C MET A 265 -20.21 -3.80 4.10
N ARG A 266 -18.89 -3.99 4.05
CA ARG A 266 -18.07 -4.11 5.26
C ARG A 266 -17.76 -2.73 5.80
N ARG A 267 -17.85 -2.57 7.12
CA ARG A 267 -17.53 -1.31 7.81
C ARG A 267 -16.57 -1.59 8.95
N GLY A 268 -15.80 -0.58 9.31
CA GLY A 268 -14.94 -0.66 10.46
C GLY A 268 -14.24 0.65 10.74
N CYS A 269 -13.28 0.58 11.65
CA CYS A 269 -12.43 1.70 12.01
C CYS A 269 -10.96 1.31 12.07
N GLU A 270 -10.09 2.28 11.86
CA GLU A 270 -8.65 2.15 11.95
C GLU A 270 -8.11 3.34 12.76
N VAL A 271 -7.18 3.07 13.67
CA VAL A 271 -6.36 4.10 14.30
C VAL A 271 -4.91 3.92 13.86
N VAL A 272 -4.32 5.00 13.36
CA VAL A 272 -2.93 5.07 12.95
C VAL A 272 -2.21 6.10 13.81
N VAL A 273 -1.23 5.65 14.58
CA VAL A 273 -0.32 6.51 15.35
C VAL A 273 0.99 6.64 14.59
N VAL A 274 1.38 7.88 14.28
CA VAL A 274 2.63 8.19 13.59
C VAL A 274 3.66 8.63 14.63
N ALA A 275 4.76 7.88 14.73
CA ALA A 275 5.82 8.10 15.72
C ALA A 275 7.18 7.69 15.13
N SER A 276 8.18 8.56 15.23
CA SER A 276 9.57 8.30 14.78
C SER A 276 9.69 7.69 13.36
N GLY A 277 8.87 8.16 12.42
CA GLY A 277 8.84 7.65 11.03
C GLY A 277 8.13 6.30 10.85
N LEU A 278 7.53 5.74 11.91
CA LEU A 278 6.70 4.54 11.88
C LEU A 278 5.22 4.91 11.83
N GLN A 279 4.42 4.02 11.23
CA GLN A 279 2.97 3.99 11.35
C GLN A 279 2.55 2.76 12.16
N ILE A 280 2.03 2.98 13.36
CA ILE A 280 1.44 1.94 14.19
C ILE A 280 -0.06 1.92 13.92
N LYS A 281 -0.55 0.82 13.33
CA LYS A 281 -1.94 0.65 12.93
C LYS A 281 -2.64 -0.37 13.83
N THR A 282 -3.90 -0.10 14.14
CA THR A 282 -4.81 -1.03 14.80
C THR A 282 -6.22 -0.81 14.26
N GLU A 283 -7.00 -1.87 14.12
CA GLU A 283 -8.28 -1.84 13.43
C GLU A 283 -9.37 -2.57 14.22
N ALA A 284 -10.63 -2.25 13.95
CA ALA A 284 -11.78 -2.98 14.43
C ALA A 284 -12.85 -3.04 13.34
N ASP A 285 -13.48 -4.20 13.17
CA ASP A 285 -14.69 -4.30 12.36
C ASP A 285 -15.87 -3.64 13.09
N TYR A 286 -16.82 -3.12 12.31
CA TYR A 286 -17.98 -2.45 12.85
C TYR A 286 -18.91 -3.42 13.57
N ASN A 287 -18.99 -3.24 14.89
CA ASN A 287 -19.95 -3.89 15.75
C ASN A 287 -20.72 -2.82 16.56
N PRO A 288 -22.05 -2.69 16.39
CA PRO A 288 -22.89 -1.74 17.12
C PRO A 288 -22.84 -1.89 18.65
N GLN A 289 -22.53 -3.10 19.14
CA GLN A 289 -22.59 -3.44 20.57
C GLN A 289 -21.26 -3.20 21.27
N LEU A 290 -20.13 -3.48 20.61
CA LEU A 290 -18.79 -3.28 21.15
C LEU A 290 -17.73 -3.22 20.05
N MET A 291 -17.19 -2.03 19.79
CA MET A 291 -15.99 -1.85 18.95
C MET A 291 -14.74 -2.09 19.78
N GLN A 292 -14.00 -3.16 19.49
CA GLN A 292 -12.72 -3.44 20.13
C GLN A 292 -11.61 -3.42 19.10
N LEU A 293 -10.69 -2.44 19.24
CA LEU A 293 -9.46 -2.41 18.46
C LEU A 293 -8.66 -3.69 18.70
N ALA A 294 -8.18 -4.27 17.61
CA ALA A 294 -7.38 -5.48 17.59
C ALA A 294 -6.19 -5.31 16.64
N MET A 295 -5.30 -6.32 16.64
CA MET A 295 -4.16 -6.46 15.73
C MET A 295 -3.31 -5.19 15.59
N VAL A 296 -2.29 -5.06 16.44
CA VAL A 296 -1.32 -3.96 16.33
C VAL A 296 -0.24 -4.34 15.31
N ARG A 297 -0.05 -3.51 14.29
CA ARG A 297 1.00 -3.67 13.28
C ARG A 297 1.82 -2.39 13.18
N ALA A 298 3.12 -2.52 12.97
CA ALA A 298 3.99 -1.38 12.71
C ALA A 298 4.58 -1.48 11.30
N THR A 299 4.53 -0.37 10.57
CA THR A 299 5.13 -0.27 9.24
C THR A 299 6.01 0.97 9.15
N ARG A 300 7.04 0.90 8.30
CA ARG A 300 7.85 2.06 7.91
C ARG A 300 7.55 2.38 6.45
N PRO A 301 6.63 3.31 6.17
CA PRO A 301 6.31 3.68 4.79
C PRO A 301 7.47 4.44 4.15
N GLU A 302 7.66 4.23 2.85
CA GLU A 302 8.51 5.12 2.07
C GLU A 302 7.90 6.51 1.93
N THR A 303 8.75 7.52 1.81
CA THR A 303 8.31 8.92 1.67
C THR A 303 7.69 9.21 0.31
N ARG A 304 7.95 8.37 -0.70
CA ARG A 304 7.44 8.52 -2.06
C ARG A 304 6.86 7.20 -2.55
N ALA A 305 5.84 7.29 -3.39
CA ALA A 305 5.34 6.14 -4.13
C ALA A 305 6.44 5.60 -5.04
N ARG A 306 6.43 4.29 -5.30
CA ARG A 306 7.29 3.65 -6.29
C ARG A 306 6.73 3.73 -7.70
N TRP A 307 5.43 3.94 -7.80
CA TRP A 307 4.72 4.15 -9.05
C TRP A 307 3.54 5.09 -8.80
N SER A 308 3.36 6.11 -9.63
CA SER A 308 2.27 7.09 -9.46
C SER A 308 1.89 7.73 -10.78
N TRP A 309 0.81 7.27 -11.40
CA TRP A 309 0.21 7.92 -12.57
C TRP A 309 -0.98 8.76 -12.15
N THR A 310 -0.87 10.07 -12.33
CA THR A 310 -1.92 11.03 -12.01
C THR A 310 -2.60 11.48 -13.30
N ILE A 311 -3.93 11.42 -13.33
CA ILE A 311 -4.72 11.80 -14.49
C ILE A 311 -5.60 12.98 -14.11
N ALA A 312 -5.36 14.12 -14.74
CA ALA A 312 -6.23 15.29 -14.62
C ALA A 312 -7.40 15.16 -15.59
N ALA A 313 -8.61 15.41 -15.11
CA ALA A 313 -9.85 15.34 -15.87
C ALA A 313 -10.66 16.63 -15.70
N PRO A 314 -10.24 17.77 -16.31
CA PRO A 314 -10.81 19.09 -16.03
C PRO A 314 -12.32 19.25 -16.32
N ASN A 315 -12.92 18.31 -17.06
CA ASN A 315 -14.36 18.27 -17.36
C ASN A 315 -15.17 17.37 -16.41
N MET A 316 -14.51 16.71 -15.46
CA MET A 316 -15.11 15.90 -14.40
C MET A 316 -14.97 16.63 -13.07
N GLU A 317 -15.64 16.17 -12.00
CA GLU A 317 -15.46 16.75 -10.66
C GLU A 317 -14.21 16.20 -9.98
N HIS A 318 -13.93 14.91 -10.19
CA HIS A 318 -12.78 14.23 -9.60
C HIS A 318 -11.72 13.89 -10.65
N ASP A 319 -10.47 14.10 -10.28
CA ASP A 319 -9.29 13.52 -10.90
C ASP A 319 -8.96 12.20 -10.21
N TRP A 320 -7.99 11.46 -10.74
CA TRP A 320 -7.60 10.19 -10.14
C TRP A 320 -6.12 9.90 -10.31
N ASN A 321 -5.58 9.01 -9.47
CA ASN A 321 -4.25 8.45 -9.69
C ASN A 321 -4.22 6.94 -9.43
N ILE A 322 -3.39 6.23 -10.19
CA ILE A 322 -2.97 4.86 -9.86
C ILE A 322 -1.64 4.98 -9.14
N ARG A 323 -1.52 4.32 -7.98
CA ARG A 323 -0.35 4.46 -7.11
C ARG A 323 0.05 3.13 -6.49
N MET A 324 1.35 2.84 -6.50
CA MET A 324 1.99 1.78 -5.72
C MET A 324 2.82 2.39 -4.61
N ASP A 325 2.43 2.14 -3.37
CA ASP A 325 3.21 2.48 -2.20
C ASP A 325 4.04 1.29 -1.73
N ALA A 326 5.20 1.56 -1.13
CA ALA A 326 6.06 0.55 -0.55
C ALA A 326 6.37 0.86 0.93
N TRP A 327 6.52 -0.19 1.73
CA TRP A 327 6.86 -0.08 3.15
C TRP A 327 7.59 -1.32 3.66
N ASP A 328 8.33 -1.12 4.75
CA ASP A 328 8.90 -2.22 5.53
C ASP A 328 7.90 -2.66 6.60
N LYS A 329 7.77 -3.97 6.78
CA LYS A 329 7.14 -4.55 7.97
C LYS A 329 8.18 -4.51 9.09
N VAL A 330 7.82 -3.91 10.22
CA VAL A 330 8.72 -3.82 11.37
C VAL A 330 8.03 -4.35 12.61
N ASP A 331 8.81 -4.84 13.56
CA ASP A 331 8.27 -5.26 14.85
C ASP A 331 7.63 -4.07 15.58
N VAL A 332 6.52 -4.34 16.27
CA VAL A 332 5.83 -3.32 17.06
C VAL A 332 6.70 -2.95 18.27
N PRO A 333 7.11 -1.68 18.41
CA PRO A 333 7.89 -1.26 19.56
C PRO A 333 7.12 -1.50 20.86
N THR A 334 7.84 -1.81 21.93
CA THR A 334 7.28 -2.29 23.21
C THR A 334 6.21 -1.38 23.80
N GLU A 335 6.43 -0.07 23.70
CA GLU A 335 5.57 1.00 24.19
C GLU A 335 4.21 1.06 23.47
N PHE A 336 4.12 0.55 22.23
CA PHE A 336 2.91 0.54 21.41
C PHE A 336 2.16 -0.80 21.42
N ARG A 337 2.69 -1.86 22.05
CA ARG A 337 2.06 -3.20 22.02
C ARG A 337 0.63 -3.22 22.59
N ASP A 338 0.35 -2.41 23.60
CA ASP A 338 -0.97 -2.31 24.23
C ASP A 338 -1.82 -1.15 23.69
N ILE A 339 -1.45 -0.55 22.54
CA ILE A 339 -2.15 0.64 22.02
C ILE A 339 -3.65 0.39 21.79
N ALA A 340 -4.01 -0.81 21.34
CA ALA A 340 -5.39 -1.23 21.13
C ALA A 340 -6.24 -1.25 22.42
N LYS A 341 -5.61 -1.41 23.59
CA LYS A 341 -6.29 -1.34 24.91
C LYS A 341 -6.32 0.07 25.49
N ARG A 342 -5.39 0.93 25.05
CA ARG A 342 -5.20 2.29 25.58
C ARG A 342 -5.97 3.34 24.78
N ILE A 343 -6.26 3.06 23.51
CA ILE A 343 -7.10 3.89 22.67
C ILE A 343 -8.50 3.29 22.61
N SER A 344 -9.51 4.08 22.93
CA SER A 344 -10.90 3.69 22.68
C SER A 344 -11.50 4.58 21.59
N VAL A 345 -12.13 3.96 20.60
CA VAL A 345 -12.91 4.65 19.57
C VAL A 345 -14.38 4.54 19.93
N VAL A 346 -15.05 5.67 20.09
CA VAL A 346 -16.48 5.73 20.37
C VAL A 346 -17.20 6.25 19.14
N PHE A 347 -18.19 5.49 18.67
CA PHE A 347 -19.17 5.96 17.70
C PHE A 347 -20.41 6.41 18.46
N LYS A 348 -20.83 7.65 18.20
CA LYS A 348 -22.19 8.07 18.52
C LYS A 348 -22.94 8.07 17.18
N PRO A 349 -23.63 6.99 16.82
CA PRO A 349 -24.42 6.99 15.60
C PRO A 349 -25.60 7.95 15.82
N ASP A 350 -25.68 8.99 15.01
CA ASP A 350 -26.95 9.69 14.81
C ASP A 350 -27.84 8.81 13.93
N GLU A 351 -29.17 8.84 14.11
CA GLU A 351 -30.08 8.03 13.29
C GLU A 351 -29.83 8.27 11.81
N GLY A 352 -29.60 7.19 11.04
CA GLY A 352 -29.39 7.25 9.59
C GLY A 352 -27.95 7.47 9.12
N THR A 353 -26.97 7.66 10.00
CA THR A 353 -25.55 7.80 9.59
C THR A 353 -24.91 6.45 9.29
N ILE A 354 -24.43 6.26 8.06
CA ILE A 354 -23.78 5.02 7.61
C ILE A 354 -22.34 4.94 8.14
N LEU A 355 -21.59 6.04 8.07
CA LEU A 355 -20.17 6.09 8.44
C LEU A 355 -19.90 7.15 9.52
N PRO A 356 -20.15 6.84 10.81
CA PRO A 356 -20.01 7.81 11.88
C PRO A 356 -18.55 8.28 12.06
N LEU A 357 -18.37 9.56 12.39
CA LEU A 357 -17.05 10.14 12.64
C LEU A 357 -16.42 9.54 13.92
N PRO A 358 -15.19 8.99 13.86
CA PRO A 358 -14.62 8.31 15.01
C PRO A 358 -14.19 9.31 16.09
N LYS A 359 -14.64 9.10 17.34
CA LYS A 359 -14.14 9.85 18.51
C LYS A 359 -13.09 9.03 19.23
N VAL A 360 -11.85 9.49 19.15
CA VAL A 360 -10.70 8.85 19.80
C VAL A 360 -10.52 9.41 21.20
N ASN A 361 -10.46 8.54 22.20
CA ASN A 361 -10.00 8.91 23.54
C ASN A 361 -8.56 8.43 23.72
N THR A 362 -7.66 9.39 23.94
CA THR A 362 -6.21 9.19 24.11
C THR A 362 -5.75 9.33 25.57
N SER A 363 -6.66 9.55 26.53
CA SER A 363 -6.33 9.81 27.95
C SER A 363 -5.51 8.72 28.62
N LYS A 364 -5.57 7.48 28.14
CA LYS A 364 -4.82 6.32 28.68
C LYS A 364 -3.51 6.05 27.95
N LEU A 365 -3.10 6.88 26.99
CA LEU A 365 -1.80 6.78 26.33
C LEU A 365 -0.70 7.29 27.28
N ALA A 366 0.09 6.36 27.81
CA ALA A 366 1.24 6.65 28.67
C ALA A 366 2.56 6.89 27.88
N ILE A 367 2.46 7.27 26.61
CA ILE A 367 3.62 7.47 25.72
C ILE A 367 3.97 8.96 25.73
N PRO A 368 5.26 9.35 25.86
CA PRO A 368 5.66 10.75 25.85
C PRO A 368 5.19 11.48 24.59
N ASP A 369 4.67 12.69 24.80
CA ASP A 369 4.06 13.54 23.77
C ASP A 369 5.02 13.84 22.61
N GLU A 370 6.31 13.95 22.89
CA GLU A 370 7.38 14.24 21.92
C GLU A 370 7.62 13.12 20.91
N GLN A 371 7.17 11.89 21.20
CA GLN A 371 7.36 10.74 20.32
C GLN A 371 6.24 10.61 19.27
N ILE A 372 5.05 11.17 19.54
CA ILE A 372 3.88 11.05 18.66
C ILE A 372 3.69 12.33 17.87
N THR A 373 3.90 12.24 16.55
CA THR A 373 3.68 13.38 15.65
C THR A 373 2.21 13.57 15.32
N GLU A 374 1.46 12.48 15.15
CA GLU A 374 0.08 12.51 14.65
C GLU A 374 -0.69 11.25 15.07
N ILE A 375 -1.98 11.42 15.35
CA ILE A 375 -2.93 10.32 15.49
C ILE A 375 -4.04 10.52 14.46
N GLN A 376 -4.23 9.54 13.58
CA GLN A 376 -5.32 9.51 12.61
C GLN A 376 -6.31 8.43 13.02
N ALA A 377 -7.59 8.80 13.11
CA ALA A 377 -8.66 7.81 13.23
C ALA A 377 -9.55 7.85 12.02
N ARG A 378 -9.82 6.68 11.46
CA ARG A 378 -10.54 6.50 10.22
C ARG A 378 -11.75 5.62 10.47
N SER A 379 -12.90 6.05 9.99
CA SER A 379 -14.01 5.15 9.70
C SER A 379 -13.94 4.79 8.24
N TRP A 380 -14.18 3.53 7.91
CA TRP A 380 -14.17 3.08 6.52
C TRP A 380 -15.37 2.19 6.20
N ALA A 381 -15.77 2.23 4.93
CA ALA A 381 -16.73 1.34 4.30
C ALA A 381 -16.06 0.74 3.05
N ILE A 382 -16.15 -0.59 2.90
CA ILE A 382 -15.68 -1.34 1.73
C ILE A 382 -16.89 -1.94 1.04
N ILE A 383 -17.07 -1.60 -0.23
CA ILE A 383 -18.28 -1.89 -1.01
C ILE A 383 -17.87 -2.60 -2.31
N PRO A 384 -18.41 -3.79 -2.61
CA PRO A 384 -18.25 -4.42 -3.92
C PRO A 384 -18.70 -3.49 -5.04
N PHE A 385 -17.90 -3.34 -6.09
CA PHE A 385 -18.27 -2.50 -7.22
C PHE A 385 -18.94 -3.34 -8.32
N LYS A 386 -20.27 -3.35 -8.33
CA LYS A 386 -21.09 -4.12 -9.27
C LYS A 386 -20.68 -5.60 -9.24
N GLU A 387 -20.50 -6.21 -10.41
CA GLU A 387 -20.05 -7.60 -10.58
C GLU A 387 -18.56 -7.69 -10.93
N SER A 388 -17.81 -6.59 -10.77
CA SER A 388 -16.37 -6.56 -11.02
C SER A 388 -15.58 -7.12 -9.83
N PRO A 389 -14.31 -7.53 -10.03
CA PRO A 389 -13.44 -7.98 -8.95
C PRO A 389 -12.96 -6.84 -8.03
N TYR A 390 -13.39 -5.60 -8.27
CA TYR A 390 -12.94 -4.42 -7.55
C TYR A 390 -13.91 -3.99 -6.45
N VAL A 391 -13.36 -3.33 -5.44
CA VAL A 391 -14.12 -2.76 -4.33
C VAL A 391 -13.82 -1.27 -4.18
N LEU A 392 -14.83 -0.51 -3.79
CA LEU A 392 -14.70 0.88 -3.39
C LEU A 392 -14.46 0.97 -1.88
N LYS A 393 -13.46 1.74 -1.48
CA LYS A 393 -13.22 2.12 -0.09
C LYS A 393 -13.54 3.59 0.10
N ILE A 394 -14.56 3.87 0.90
CA ILE A 394 -14.89 5.23 1.31
C ILE A 394 -14.43 5.38 2.76
N ASN A 395 -13.69 6.44 3.05
CA ASN A 395 -13.22 6.67 4.41
C ASN A 395 -13.44 8.12 4.86
N ILE A 396 -13.70 8.29 6.14
CA ILE A 396 -13.67 9.58 6.83
C ILE A 396 -12.54 9.50 7.85
N THR A 397 -11.58 10.40 7.73
CA THR A 397 -10.39 10.48 8.55
C THR A 397 -10.44 11.73 9.43
N LYS A 398 -10.34 11.54 10.73
CA LYS A 398 -10.09 12.59 11.71
C LYS A 398 -8.61 12.59 12.08
N THR A 399 -7.96 13.73 11.88
CA THR A 399 -6.54 13.91 12.18
C THR A 399 -6.35 14.77 13.43
N LEU A 400 -5.56 14.26 14.38
CA LEU A 400 -5.11 14.94 15.58
C LEU A 400 -3.59 15.15 15.47
N LYS A 401 -3.16 16.41 15.32
CA LYS A 401 -1.73 16.78 15.31
C LYS A 401 -1.26 17.10 16.72
N GLY A 402 -0.13 16.53 17.13
CA GLY A 402 0.33 16.57 18.51
C GLY A 402 -0.59 15.75 19.44
N SER A 403 -0.12 15.45 20.64
CA SER A 403 -0.75 14.44 21.49
C SER A 403 -1.87 14.94 22.42
N ARG A 404 -2.04 16.26 22.64
CA ARG A 404 -2.96 16.80 23.68
C ARG A 404 -3.75 18.07 23.35
N THR A 405 -3.68 18.61 22.15
CA THR A 405 -4.28 19.93 21.91
C THR A 405 -5.78 19.89 21.63
N ILE A 406 -6.49 20.77 22.35
CA ILE A 406 -7.70 21.51 21.96
C ILE A 406 -7.36 22.34 20.70
N GLY A 407 -6.90 21.67 19.64
CA GLY A 407 -6.34 22.25 18.43
C GLY A 407 -7.16 21.85 17.20
N LYS A 408 -6.94 22.55 16.09
CA LYS A 408 -7.69 22.45 14.83
C LYS A 408 -7.77 20.99 14.35
N GLN A 409 -8.88 20.34 14.66
CA GLN A 409 -9.21 19.02 14.16
C GLN A 409 -9.44 19.14 12.66
N ASN A 410 -8.68 18.40 11.86
CA ASN A 410 -8.94 18.32 10.44
C ASN A 410 -9.72 17.04 10.17
N VAL A 411 -10.93 17.18 9.63
CA VAL A 411 -11.73 16.07 9.16
C VAL A 411 -11.63 16.07 7.65
N THR A 412 -11.30 14.93 7.08
CA THR A 412 -11.20 14.75 5.64
C THR A 412 -11.87 13.45 5.23
N TRP A 413 -12.32 13.34 4.00
CA TRP A 413 -12.77 12.09 3.43
C TRP A 413 -11.98 11.70 2.18
N GLY A 414 -12.15 10.48 1.71
CA GLY A 414 -11.54 10.03 0.47
C GLY A 414 -12.17 8.75 -0.07
N VAL A 415 -11.94 8.52 -1.36
CA VAL A 415 -12.40 7.34 -2.08
C VAL A 415 -11.20 6.65 -2.73
N GLU A 416 -11.08 5.36 -2.49
CA GLU A 416 -10.10 4.50 -3.14
C GLU A 416 -10.82 3.37 -3.88
N LEU A 417 -10.28 2.93 -5.01
CA LEU A 417 -10.66 1.70 -5.71
C LEU A 417 -9.48 0.75 -5.64
N TYR A 418 -9.73 -0.49 -5.22
CA TYR A 418 -8.71 -1.53 -5.18
C TYR A 418 -9.31 -2.92 -5.40
N ALA A 419 -8.46 -3.90 -5.72
CA ALA A 419 -8.87 -5.31 -5.77
C ALA A 419 -8.40 -6.05 -4.51
N PRO A 420 -9.25 -6.87 -3.86
CA PRO A 420 -8.89 -7.57 -2.63
C PRO A 420 -7.66 -8.48 -2.76
N HIS A 421 -7.42 -9.08 -3.93
CA HIS A 421 -6.29 -9.98 -4.17
C HIS A 421 -4.96 -9.26 -4.37
N TRP A 422 -4.96 -7.96 -4.67
CA TRP A 422 -3.73 -7.25 -5.02
C TRP A 422 -2.66 -7.30 -3.95
N GLU A 423 -3.01 -7.17 -2.66
CA GLU A 423 -1.98 -7.21 -1.61
C GLU A 423 -1.25 -8.55 -1.60
N GLU A 424 -1.95 -9.65 -1.88
CA GLU A 424 -1.33 -10.98 -2.01
C GLU A 424 -0.54 -11.08 -3.31
N SER A 425 -1.16 -10.78 -4.46
CA SER A 425 -0.51 -10.91 -5.78
C SER A 425 0.73 -10.02 -5.92
N VAL A 426 0.67 -8.75 -5.51
CA VAL A 426 1.81 -7.83 -5.66
C VAL A 426 2.96 -8.17 -4.72
N ASN A 427 2.72 -8.95 -3.67
CA ASN A 427 3.72 -9.35 -2.67
C ASN A 427 4.10 -10.83 -2.75
N HIS A 428 3.49 -11.60 -3.65
CA HIS A 428 3.81 -13.00 -3.87
C HIS A 428 5.25 -13.14 -4.38
N SER A 429 6.00 -14.12 -3.84
CA SER A 429 7.41 -14.32 -4.17
C SER A 429 7.75 -15.79 -4.44
N SER A 430 8.38 -16.07 -5.56
CA SER A 430 8.93 -17.39 -5.91
C SER A 430 10.45 -17.41 -5.70
N GLY A 431 10.87 -17.46 -4.43
CA GLY A 431 12.29 -17.65 -4.09
C GLY A 431 13.20 -16.41 -4.26
N GLY A 432 12.64 -15.21 -4.09
CA GLY A 432 13.38 -13.95 -3.97
C GLY A 432 12.63 -12.78 -4.63
N ARG A 433 12.56 -12.81 -5.97
CA ARG A 433 11.83 -11.82 -6.77
C ARG A 433 10.33 -12.06 -6.67
N LYS A 434 9.55 -10.98 -6.77
CA LYS A 434 8.10 -11.10 -6.81
C LYS A 434 7.61 -11.60 -8.16
N ASP A 435 6.58 -12.41 -8.12
CA ASP A 435 5.99 -13.03 -9.30
C ASP A 435 4.55 -12.53 -9.48
N TRP A 436 4.36 -11.72 -10.53
CA TRP A 436 3.08 -11.11 -10.88
C TRP A 436 2.37 -11.86 -12.03
N GLY A 437 2.86 -13.05 -12.39
CA GLY A 437 2.31 -13.86 -13.48
C GLY A 437 2.77 -13.40 -14.87
N GLU A 438 2.56 -14.25 -15.87
CA GLU A 438 2.97 -13.96 -17.24
C GLU A 438 2.19 -12.75 -17.78
N GLY A 439 2.91 -11.75 -18.29
CA GLY A 439 2.29 -10.51 -18.75
C GLY A 439 1.46 -9.78 -17.68
N LEU A 440 1.80 -9.96 -16.39
CA LEU A 440 1.17 -9.31 -15.22
C LEU A 440 -0.28 -9.76 -14.93
N GLU A 441 -0.65 -10.98 -15.34
CA GLU A 441 -2.00 -11.53 -15.21
C GLU A 441 -2.50 -11.72 -13.77
N ASN A 442 -1.61 -11.87 -12.79
CA ASN A 442 -2.03 -12.00 -11.39
C ASN A 442 -2.47 -10.66 -10.77
N ILE A 443 -2.16 -9.54 -11.42
CA ILE A 443 -2.56 -8.19 -10.99
C ILE A 443 -3.85 -7.76 -11.70
N TRP A 444 -3.96 -8.06 -12.99
CA TRP A 444 -5.10 -7.71 -13.83
C TRP A 444 -5.70 -8.98 -14.40
N GLU A 445 -6.95 -9.31 -14.08
CA GLU A 445 -7.51 -10.63 -14.40
C GLU A 445 -8.31 -10.66 -15.71
N GLU A 446 -8.93 -9.55 -16.10
CA GLU A 446 -9.95 -9.53 -17.17
C GLU A 446 -9.39 -9.17 -18.56
N GLY A 447 -9.08 -10.18 -19.39
CA GLY A 447 -8.73 -10.00 -20.81
C GLY A 447 -7.52 -10.80 -21.26
N ASP A 448 -7.36 -10.93 -22.57
CA ASP A 448 -6.39 -11.86 -23.18
C ASP A 448 -4.92 -11.41 -23.12
N ASN A 449 -4.67 -10.10 -22.97
CA ASN A 449 -3.32 -9.54 -22.94
C ASN A 449 -3.26 -8.29 -22.06
N LEU A 450 -2.05 -7.83 -21.72
CA LEU A 450 -1.89 -6.69 -20.81
C LEU A 450 -2.65 -5.43 -21.27
N GLN A 451 -2.70 -5.15 -22.56
CA GLN A 451 -3.40 -3.97 -23.08
C GLN A 451 -4.92 -4.09 -22.90
N SER A 452 -5.51 -5.25 -23.24
CA SER A 452 -6.95 -5.46 -23.05
C SER A 452 -7.33 -5.47 -21.57
N ARG A 453 -6.52 -6.12 -20.73
CA ARG A 453 -6.66 -6.12 -19.26
C ARG A 453 -6.64 -4.73 -18.65
N LEU A 454 -5.63 -3.93 -19.02
CA LEU A 454 -5.54 -2.55 -18.58
C LEU A 454 -6.70 -1.71 -19.13
N GLY A 455 -7.15 -1.95 -20.36
CA GLY A 455 -8.31 -1.28 -20.95
C GLY A 455 -9.63 -1.57 -20.23
N CYS A 456 -9.86 -2.81 -19.79
CA CYS A 456 -11.00 -3.19 -18.93
C CYS A 456 -10.92 -2.45 -17.59
N PHE A 457 -9.76 -2.46 -16.94
CA PHE A 457 -9.57 -1.78 -15.67
C PHE A 457 -9.77 -0.25 -15.76
N LEU A 458 -9.23 0.40 -16.80
CA LEU A 458 -9.42 1.84 -17.02
C LEU A 458 -10.91 2.19 -17.20
N ARG A 459 -11.70 1.33 -17.86
CA ARG A 459 -13.16 1.50 -17.94
C ARG A 459 -13.81 1.49 -16.56
N ILE A 460 -13.42 0.58 -15.67
CA ILE A 460 -13.93 0.56 -14.28
C ILE A 460 -13.59 1.86 -13.56
N ILE A 461 -12.37 2.39 -13.68
CA ILE A 461 -12.00 3.69 -13.09
C ILE A 461 -12.93 4.80 -13.63
N MET A 462 -13.21 4.81 -14.94
CA MET A 462 -14.09 5.81 -15.55
C MET A 462 -15.54 5.68 -15.07
N GLU A 463 -16.03 4.46 -14.84
CA GLU A 463 -17.35 4.23 -14.27
C GLU A 463 -17.46 4.75 -12.83
N VAL A 464 -16.43 4.53 -12.00
CA VAL A 464 -16.37 5.09 -10.65
C VAL A 464 -16.31 6.62 -10.70
N GLN A 465 -15.48 7.20 -11.56
CA GLN A 465 -15.40 8.65 -11.74
C GLN A 465 -16.77 9.23 -12.16
N ALA A 466 -17.47 8.56 -13.08
CA ALA A 466 -18.81 8.95 -13.51
C ALA A 466 -19.83 8.85 -12.37
N LEU A 467 -19.76 7.81 -11.54
CA LEU A 467 -20.58 7.67 -10.33
C LEU A 467 -20.36 8.87 -9.39
N LEU A 468 -19.11 9.21 -9.06
CA LEU A 468 -18.79 10.34 -8.19
C LEU A 468 -19.35 11.67 -8.74
N ASN A 469 -19.26 11.87 -10.06
CA ASN A 469 -19.82 13.06 -10.70
C ASN A 469 -21.35 13.14 -10.62
N ARG A 470 -22.07 12.00 -10.67
CA ARG A 470 -23.54 11.97 -10.55
C ARG A 470 -23.99 12.35 -9.15
N VAL A 471 -23.33 11.80 -8.12
CA VAL A 471 -23.63 12.15 -6.72
C VAL A 471 -23.48 13.65 -6.50
N HIS A 472 -22.42 14.26 -7.02
CA HIS A 472 -22.20 15.69 -6.91
C HIS A 472 -23.29 16.53 -7.63
N ALA A 473 -23.73 16.09 -8.81
CA ALA A 473 -24.79 16.78 -9.57
C ALA A 473 -26.16 16.70 -8.85
N ASP A 474 -26.49 15.55 -8.26
CA ASP A 474 -27.73 15.36 -7.49
C ASP A 474 -27.76 16.26 -6.25
N THR A 475 -26.61 16.41 -5.58
CA THR A 475 -26.48 17.28 -4.39
C THR A 475 -26.55 18.76 -4.73
N ALA A 476 -26.12 19.17 -5.92
CA ALA A 476 -26.22 20.57 -6.37
C ALA A 476 -27.63 20.97 -6.83
N SER A 477 -28.49 19.98 -7.08
CA SER A 477 -29.87 20.18 -7.57
C SER A 477 -30.92 20.06 -6.45
N SER A 478 -30.49 19.71 -5.23
CA SER A 478 -31.31 19.61 -4.01
C SER A 478 -31.06 20.82 -3.12
#